data_AF-A0AAP0I602-F1
#
_entry.id   AF-A0AAP0I602-F1
#
_cell.length_a   1.000
_cell.length_b   1.000
_cell.length_c   1.000
_cell.angle_alpha   90.00
_cell.angle_beta   90.00
_cell.angle_gamma   90.00
#
_symmetry.space_group_name_H-M   'P 1'
#
loop_
_entity.id
_entity.type
_entity.pdbx_description
1 polymer ?
#
loop_
_entity_poly.entity_id
_entity_poly.type
_entity_poly.pdbx_seq_one_letter_code
_entity_poly.pdbx_strand_id
1 'polypeptide(L)' 'MRNILDKYKGFDDEKLKVVVDLGGGSGITIKSILARYPTIKGVNFDLPYVINHAPTIPDLDAPSYCFDI' A
#
# COMPACT_ATOMS: atom_id res chain seq x y z
N MET A 1 14.99 -15.74 5.54
CA MET A 1 13.69 -15.04 5.63
C MET A 1 12.88 -15.38 4.38
N ARG A 2 11.63 -15.85 4.49
CA ARG A 2 10.78 -16.12 3.33
C ARG A 2 10.02 -14.83 2.98
N ASN A 3 10.30 -14.25 1.80
CA ASN A 3 9.58 -13.07 1.33
C ASN A 3 8.26 -13.51 0.67
N ILE A 4 7.14 -12.93 1.13
CA ILE A 4 5.82 -13.21 0.60
C ILE A 4 5.72 -12.87 -0.89
N LEU A 5 6.38 -11.79 -1.35
CA LEU A 5 6.37 -11.33 -2.74
C LEU A 5 7.08 -12.29 -3.71
N ASP A 6 7.91 -13.22 -3.20
CA ASP A 6 8.54 -14.24 -4.04
C ASP A 6 7.64 -15.48 -4.23
N LYS A 7 6.67 -15.69 -3.35
CA LYS A 7 5.83 -16.90 -3.33
C LYS A 7 4.39 -16.62 -3.74
N TYR A 8 3.85 -15.48 -3.34
CA TYR A 8 2.50 -15.07 -3.69
C TYR A 8 2.49 -14.40 -5.06
N LYS A 9 1.57 -14.85 -5.92
CA LYS A 9 1.47 -14.43 -7.32
C LYS A 9 0.24 -13.59 -7.63
N GLY A 10 -0.56 -13.26 -6.62
CA GLY A 10 -1.78 -12.46 -6.84
C GLY A 10 -1.52 -11.02 -7.26
N PHE A 11 -0.29 -10.52 -7.10
CA PHE A 11 0.11 -9.20 -7.61
C PHE A 11 0.66 -9.24 -9.05
N ASP A 12 0.88 -10.42 -9.62
CA ASP A 12 1.40 -10.58 -10.99
C ASP A 12 0.28 -10.41 -12.05
N ASP A 13 -0.99 -10.23 -11.65
CA ASP A 13 -2.12 -10.05 -12.56
C ASP A 13 -2.10 -8.66 -13.21
N GLU A 14 -1.95 -8.60 -14.54
CA GLU A 14 -1.97 -7.35 -15.32
C GLU A 14 -3.28 -6.55 -15.20
N LYS A 15 -4.37 -7.21 -14.79
CA LYS A 15 -5.67 -6.56 -14.53
C LYS A 15 -5.71 -5.88 -13.17
N LEU A 16 -4.80 -6.20 -12.26
CA LEU A 16 -4.73 -5.55 -10.96
C LEU A 16 -4.21 -4.13 -11.13
N LYS A 17 -5.05 -3.15 -10.82
CA LYS A 17 -4.72 -1.72 -10.98
C LYS A 17 -4.50 -0.99 -9.66
N VAL A 18 -5.18 -1.43 -8.60
CA VAL A 18 -5.17 -0.75 -7.30
C VAL A 18 -5.11 -1.79 -6.18
N VAL A 19 -4.27 -1.53 -5.18
CA VAL A 19 -4.21 -2.28 -3.93
C VAL A 19 -4.41 -1.32 -2.76
N VAL A 20 -5.27 -1.71 -1.82
CA VAL A 20 -5.52 -0.97 -0.58
C VAL A 20 -5.01 -1.80 0.59
N ASP A 21 -4.08 -1.24 1.36
CA ASP A 21 -3.52 -1.83 2.57
C ASP A 21 -4.26 -1.29 3.80
N LEU A 22 -5.16 -2.10 4.37
CA LEU A 22 -6.02 -1.71 5.50
C LEU A 22 -5.29 -2.00 6.83
N GLY A 23 -5.17 -0.99 7.69
CA GLY A 23 -4.34 -1.08 8.88
C GLY A 23 -2.84 -1.17 8.57
N GLY A 24 -2.42 -0.59 7.44
CA GLY A 24 -1.06 -0.71 6.92
C GLY A 24 -0.01 0.09 7.71
N GLY A 25 -0.40 0.81 8.76
CA GLY A 25 0.50 1.53 9.65
C GLY A 25 1.31 2.58 8.90
N SER A 26 2.64 2.44 8.96
CA SER A 26 3.58 3.32 8.27
C SER A 26 3.64 3.12 6.75
N GLY A 27 2.89 2.18 6.18
CA GLY A 27 2.82 1.94 4.73
C GLY A 27 4.04 1.24 4.14
N ILE A 28 4.93 0.65 4.96
CA ILE A 28 6.13 -0.06 4.47
C ILE A 28 5.76 -1.28 3.62
N THR A 29 4.67 -1.96 3.96
CA THR A 29 4.18 -3.14 3.23
C THR A 29 3.74 -2.75 1.83
N ILE A 30 2.79 -1.80 1.70
CA ILE A 30 2.36 -1.32 0.39
C ILE A 30 3.52 -0.72 -0.42
N LYS A 31 4.46 0.00 0.21
CA LYS A 31 5.67 0.50 -0.47
C LYS A 31 6.48 -0.62 -1.11
N SER A 32 6.64 -1.74 -0.41
CA SER A 32 7.38 -2.90 -0.90
C SER A 32 6.67 -3.57 -2.08
N ILE A 33 5.33 -3.57 -2.08
CA ILE A 33 4.53 -4.05 -3.22
C ILE A 33 4.74 -3.12 -4.42
N LEU A 34 4.57 -1.80 -4.26
CA LEU A 34 4.70 -0.85 -5.38
C LEU A 34 6.10 -0.81 -5.98
N ALA A 35 7.14 -0.97 -5.16
CA ALA A 35 8.52 -1.04 -5.64
C ALA A 35 8.78 -2.24 -6.58
N ARG A 36 8.03 -3.34 -6.43
CA ARG A 36 8.13 -4.52 -7.28
C ARG A 36 7.13 -4.51 -8.43
N TYR A 37 5.98 -3.88 -8.23
CA TYR A 37 4.87 -3.81 -9.18
C TYR A 37 4.51 -2.36 -9.50
N PRO A 38 5.35 -1.64 -10.25
CA PRO A 38 5.22 -0.20 -10.46
C PRO A 38 3.98 0.19 -11.29
N THR A 39 3.30 -0.77 -11.92
CA THR A 39 2.06 -0.55 -12.68
C THR A 39 0.81 -0.50 -11.80
N ILE A 40 0.92 -0.95 -10.55
CA ILE A 40 -0.16 -0.95 -9.56
C ILE A 40 -0.14 0.40 -8.83
N LYS A 41 -1.30 0.98 -8.56
CA LYS A 41 -1.44 2.10 -7.63
C LYS A 41 -1.72 1.59 -6.22
N GLY A 42 -1.07 2.17 -5.21
CA GLY A 42 -1.27 1.78 -3.82
C GLY A 42 -1.97 2.85 -3.01
N VAL A 43 -2.79 2.41 -2.05
CA VAL A 43 -3.40 3.24 -1.01
C VAL A 43 -3.08 2.62 0.34
N ASN A 44 -2.44 3.37 1.24
CA ASN A 44 -2.29 2.98 2.64
C ASN A 44 -3.45 3.56 3.44
N PHE A 45 -4.22 2.72 4.13
CA PHE A 45 -5.38 3.13 4.90
C PHE A 45 -5.21 2.72 6.36
N ASP A 46 -5.34 3.68 7.27
CA ASP A 46 -5.24 3.48 8.72
C ASP A 46 -5.97 4.63 9.44
N LEU A 47 -5.95 4.63 10.77
CA LEU A 47 -6.48 5.72 11.58
C LEU A 47 -5.81 7.06 11.21
N PRO A 48 -6.53 8.20 11.26
CA PRO A 48 -5.98 9.50 10.90
C PRO A 48 -4.70 9.86 11.66
N TYR A 49 -4.64 9.55 12.96
CA TYR A 49 -3.42 9.75 13.74
C TYR A 49 -2.24 8.94 13.21
N VAL A 50 -2.47 7.70 12.76
CA VAL A 50 -1.41 6.84 12.21
C VAL A 50 -0.92 7.38 10.87
N ILE A 51 -1.83 7.72 9.97
CA ILE A 51 -1.49 8.28 8.64
C ILE A 51 -0.75 9.62 8.78
N ASN A 52 -1.16 10.51 9.68
CA ASN A 52 -0.51 11.81 9.89
C ASN A 52 0.94 11.70 10.37
N HIS A 53 1.31 10.60 11.02
CA HIS A 53 2.67 10.35 11.50
C HIS A 53 3.45 9.37 10.61
N ALA A 54 2.83 8.86 9.54
CA ALA A 54 3.49 7.98 8.60
C ALA A 54 4.49 8.77 7.72
N PRO A 55 5.61 8.15 7.34
CA PRO A 55 6.54 8.78 6.41
C PRO A 55 5.87 9.02 5.04
N THR A 56 6.21 10.12 4.38
CA THR A 56 5.80 10.33 2.99
C THR A 56 6.49 9.30 2.10
N ILE A 57 5.70 8.52 1.37
CA ILE A 57 6.19 7.50 0.44
C ILE A 57 5.92 8.01 -0.98
N PRO A 58 6.97 8.23 -1.81
CA PRO A 58 6.78 8.52 -3.22
C PRO A 58 5.95 7.43 -3.89
N ASP A 59 5.08 7.81 -4.83
CA ASP A 59 4.21 6.90 -5.59
C ASP A 59 3.04 6.28 -4.80
N LEU A 60 2.83 6.69 -3.55
CA LEU A 60 1.66 6.33 -2.76
C LEU A 60 0.63 7.47 -2.79
N ASP A 61 -0.58 7.16 -3.26
CA ASP A 61 -1.71 8.10 -3.12
C ASP A 61 -2.12 8.12 -1.64
N ALA A 62 -1.90 9.24 -0.96
CA ALA A 62 -2.48 9.47 0.35
C ALA A 62 -4.01 9.60 0.16
N PRO A 63 -4.85 8.79 0.85
CA PRO A 63 -6.27 9.03 0.78
C PRO A 63 -6.55 10.42 1.37
N SER A 64 -6.98 11.35 0.51
CA SER A 64 -7.40 12.70 0.88
C SER A 64 -8.70 12.70 1.70
N TYR A 65 -9.29 11.52 1.90
CA TYR A 65 -10.56 11.34 2.59
C TYR A 65 -10.38 10.30 3.68
N CYS A 66 -10.21 10.82 4.90
CA CYS A 66 -10.59 10.12 6.11
C CYS A 66 -12.12 9.98 6.03
N PHE A 67 -12.63 8.81 5.64
CA PHE A 67 -14.01 8.49 5.92
C PHE A 67 -14.05 8.07 7.38
N ASP A 68 -14.54 8.96 8.24
CA ASP A 68 -15.02 8.59 9.57
C ASP A 68 -16.10 7.51 9.37
N ILE A 69 -15.76 6.25 9.65
CA ILE A 69 -16.73 5.14 9.76
C ILE A 69 -17.13 5.04 11.23
#